data_AF-A0A6P4Z5Q7-F1
#
_entry.id   AF-A0A6P4Z5Q7-F1
#
_cell.length_a   1.000
_cell.length_b   1.000
_cell.length_c   1.000
_cell.angle_alpha   90.00
_cell.angle_beta   90.00
_cell.angle_gamma   90.00
#
_symmetry.space_group_name_H-M   'P 1'
#
loop_
_entity.id
_entity.type
_entity.pdbx_description
1 polymer ?
#
loop_
_entity_poly.entity_id
_entity_poly.type
_entity_poly.pdbx_seq_one_letter_code
_entity_poly.pdbx_strand_id
1 'polypeptide(L)'
;MKKILATYLRNKQCAKCNLGHVGRGVKRSHNCSANIAKHVVIGDEAALGREMGKKLVENNIRVSHLVHDGDGHIFKGMSEVMEEETGEPTKSLSDNIHLSRSIARAVTKATWSAHMWPGKTRAERMQVKNRFGDDLKLRLEAEHRQAREKYGKNKERMEEAMNKASDAIVNCYLDGDHTLCRTQSLVCSGSSKVWGFSFFPHGTKELICPDEADREELRTIIGKRLDPEVLEATRFGLNTNRAESANRQYSKSVPKNRTLTTTLAGHYASAVHSANNGTALSILMKRQAAGIPLSPRSPAVTALRAMDKIETYKRAYHKEPARRSRRKTNRVKEFQTYNEDQRHRTLQEQR
;
A
#
# COMPACT_ATOMS: atom_id res chain seq x y z
N MET A 1 -13.65 6.84 9.90
CA MET A 1 -12.32 7.49 9.75
C MET A 1 -11.29 6.59 10.41
N LYS A 2 -10.17 6.23 9.74
CA LYS A 2 -9.12 5.38 10.34
C LYS A 2 -8.23 6.24 11.25
N LYS A 3 -8.18 5.91 12.55
CA LYS A 3 -7.40 6.61 13.58
C LYS A 3 -6.08 5.88 13.83
N ILE A 4 -5.06 6.63 14.24
CA ILE A 4 -3.81 6.12 14.80
C ILE A 4 -4.09 5.87 16.29
N LEU A 5 -3.97 4.62 16.72
CA LEU A 5 -4.32 4.18 18.07
C LEU A 5 -3.09 4.06 18.97
N ALA A 6 -2.01 3.49 18.43
CA ALA A 6 -0.74 3.36 19.12
C ALA A 6 0.39 3.87 18.26
N THR A 7 1.40 4.42 18.92
CA THR A 7 2.69 4.74 18.32
C THR A 7 3.80 4.45 19.31
N TYR A 8 4.99 4.20 18.77
CA TYR A 8 6.17 3.97 19.57
C TYR A 8 7.34 4.75 18.98
N LEU A 9 7.98 5.56 19.83
CA LEU A 9 9.10 6.40 19.46
C LEU A 9 10.33 5.91 20.22
N ARG A 10 11.35 5.46 19.50
CA ARG A 10 12.69 5.19 20.05
C ARG A 10 13.59 6.41 19.83
N ASN A 11 14.23 6.88 20.89
CA ASN A 11 15.13 8.02 20.87
C ASN A 11 16.40 7.73 21.67
N LYS A 12 17.56 7.87 21.02
CA LYS A 12 18.89 7.74 21.65
C LYS A 12 19.46 9.07 22.13
N GLN A 13 18.87 10.19 21.68
CA GLN A 13 19.45 11.51 21.85
C GLN A 13 18.80 12.26 23.02
N CYS A 14 19.65 12.92 23.79
CA CYS A 14 19.23 13.89 24.80
C CYS A 14 20.26 15.01 24.83
N ALA A 15 19.78 16.25 24.98
CA ALA A 15 20.62 17.45 25.00
C ALA A 15 21.66 17.45 26.13
N LYS A 16 21.36 16.78 27.26
CA LYS A 16 22.22 16.76 28.45
C LYS A 16 23.04 15.47 28.60
N CYS A 17 22.58 14.35 28.03
CA CYS A 17 23.27 13.05 28.16
C CYS A 17 24.31 12.74 27.08
N ASN A 18 24.58 13.67 26.15
CA ASN A 18 25.58 13.57 25.07
C ASN A 18 25.94 12.12 24.66
N LEU A 19 25.00 11.42 24.01
CA LEU A 19 25.23 10.16 23.30
C LEU A 19 25.97 9.04 24.08
N GLY A 20 25.96 9.04 25.42
CA GLY A 20 26.89 8.22 26.22
C GLY A 20 26.27 7.16 27.12
N HIS A 21 25.29 7.49 27.96
CA HIS A 21 24.92 6.61 29.08
C HIS A 21 23.41 6.44 29.24
N VAL A 22 22.84 5.45 28.55
CA VAL A 22 21.57 4.84 28.96
C VAL A 22 21.89 3.47 29.54
N GLY A 23 22.57 3.46 30.69
CA GLY A 23 22.63 2.28 31.55
C GLY A 23 21.31 2.17 32.33
N ARG A 24 20.73 0.98 32.42
CA ARG A 24 19.60 0.72 33.33
C ARG A 24 20.06 1.04 34.76
N GLY A 25 19.26 1.81 35.51
CA GLY A 25 19.46 2.01 36.96
C GLY A 25 20.14 3.32 37.42
N VAL A 26 20.64 4.19 36.53
CA VAL A 26 21.20 5.49 36.94
C VAL A 26 20.08 6.53 37.07
N LYS A 27 19.77 6.96 38.30
CA LYS A 27 18.90 8.14 38.54
C LYS A 27 19.54 9.37 37.90
N ARG A 28 18.86 9.96 36.92
CA ARG A 28 19.36 11.12 36.19
C ARG A 28 18.91 12.40 36.90
N SER A 29 19.78 13.40 36.93
CA SER A 29 19.49 14.75 37.45
C SER A 29 18.54 15.59 36.58
N HIS A 30 18.00 15.03 35.49
CA HIS A 30 17.12 15.74 34.57
C HIS A 30 16.16 14.78 33.86
N ASN A 31 15.08 15.35 33.29
CA ASN A 31 14.15 14.65 32.40
C ASN A 31 14.83 14.31 31.08
N CYS A 32 15.41 13.12 31.00
CA CYS A 32 16.14 12.67 29.83
C CYS A 32 15.17 12.22 28.73
N SER A 33 15.33 12.80 27.54
CA SER A 33 14.54 12.46 26.35
C SER A 33 15.00 11.17 25.66
N ALA A 34 16.17 10.62 26.00
CA ALA A 34 16.66 9.35 25.47
C ALA A 34 16.04 8.18 26.23
N ASN A 35 15.29 7.35 25.52
CA ASN A 35 14.55 6.20 26.07
C ASN A 35 15.13 4.84 25.68
N ILE A 36 16.15 4.81 24.83
CA ILE A 36 16.90 3.59 24.49
C ILE A 36 18.40 3.84 24.53
N ALA A 37 19.18 2.78 24.78
CA ALA A 37 20.63 2.87 24.82
C ALA A 37 21.26 3.05 23.44
N LYS A 38 22.47 3.62 23.43
CA LYS A 38 23.21 3.94 22.19
C LYS A 38 23.43 2.70 21.32
N HIS A 39 23.75 1.58 21.94
CA HIS A 39 24.02 0.30 21.27
C HIS A 39 22.76 -0.45 20.82
N VAL A 40 21.58 -0.11 21.37
CA VAL A 40 20.33 -0.79 21.00
C VAL A 40 19.98 -0.49 19.55
N VAL A 41 19.68 -1.52 18.77
CA VAL A 41 19.28 -1.37 17.36
C VAL A 41 17.90 -0.72 17.28
N ILE A 42 17.76 0.36 16.49
CA ILE A 42 16.47 1.04 16.32
C ILE A 42 15.54 0.24 15.39
N GLY A 43 16.11 -0.38 14.36
CA GLY A 43 15.40 -1.12 13.31
C GLY A 43 14.95 -2.53 13.67
N ASP A 44 14.97 -2.92 14.95
CA ASP A 44 14.36 -4.18 15.38
C ASP A 44 12.84 -4.04 15.40
N GLU A 45 12.21 -4.43 14.28
CA GLU A 45 10.77 -4.35 14.06
C GLU A 45 9.97 -5.31 14.92
N ALA A 46 10.51 -6.48 15.26
CA ALA A 46 9.83 -7.41 16.16
C ALA A 46 9.71 -6.81 17.56
N ALA A 47 10.78 -6.20 18.07
CA ALA A 47 10.72 -5.47 19.32
C ALA A 47 9.77 -4.26 19.25
N LEU A 48 9.65 -3.58 18.10
CA LEU A 48 8.64 -2.52 17.91
C LEU A 48 7.21 -3.08 17.95
N GLY A 49 6.98 -4.23 17.30
CA GLY A 49 5.71 -4.95 17.32
C GLY A 49 5.27 -5.28 18.74
N ARG A 50 6.18 -5.84 19.55
CA ARG A 50 5.92 -6.16 20.96
C ARG A 50 5.52 -4.94 21.78
N GLU A 51 6.30 -3.86 21.71
CA GLU A 51 6.04 -2.62 22.46
C GLU A 51 4.70 -1.97 22.07
N MET A 52 4.33 -2.02 20.79
CA MET A 52 3.02 -1.55 20.35
C MET A 52 1.89 -2.48 20.81
N GLY A 53 2.11 -3.80 20.79
CA GLY A 53 1.14 -4.77 21.29
C GLY A 53 0.80 -4.54 22.75
N LYS A 54 1.82 -4.36 23.60
CA LYS A 54 1.64 -4.08 25.04
C LYS A 54 0.81 -2.82 25.27
N LYS A 55 1.14 -1.72 24.58
CA LYS A 55 0.36 -0.48 24.66
C LYS A 55 -1.10 -0.66 24.24
N LEU A 56 -1.36 -1.48 23.23
CA LEU A 56 -2.74 -1.72 22.78
C LEU A 56 -3.52 -2.53 23.81
N VAL A 57 -2.92 -3.60 24.35
CA VAL A 57 -3.50 -4.42 25.41
C VAL A 57 -3.76 -3.60 26.68
N GLU A 58 -2.80 -2.78 27.12
CA GLU A 58 -2.95 -1.85 28.26
C GLU A 58 -4.17 -0.92 28.11
N ASN A 59 -4.57 -0.62 26.86
CA ASN A 59 -5.73 0.20 26.54
C ASN A 59 -6.98 -0.63 26.18
N ASN A 60 -7.00 -1.93 26.52
CA ASN A 60 -8.07 -2.88 26.21
C ASN A 60 -8.36 -3.03 24.70
N ILE A 61 -7.34 -2.88 23.85
CA ILE A 61 -7.46 -3.03 22.39
C ILE A 61 -6.81 -4.34 21.96
N ARG A 62 -7.64 -5.32 21.60
CA ARG A 62 -7.20 -6.58 20.98
C ARG A 62 -6.99 -6.42 19.47
N VAL A 63 -5.85 -6.88 18.97
CA VAL A 63 -5.55 -6.90 17.53
C VAL A 63 -5.74 -8.31 16.97
N SER A 64 -6.90 -8.56 16.35
CA SER A 64 -7.18 -9.86 15.73
C SER A 64 -6.43 -10.07 14.41
N HIS A 65 -6.19 -9.00 13.65
CA HIS A 65 -5.54 -9.07 12.34
C HIS A 65 -4.58 -7.89 12.13
N LEU A 66 -3.46 -8.16 11.46
CA LEU A 66 -2.46 -7.14 11.12
C LEU A 66 -2.06 -7.24 9.66
N VAL A 67 -2.00 -6.07 9.00
CA VAL A 67 -1.54 -5.94 7.61
C VAL A 67 -0.17 -5.29 7.63
N HIS A 68 0.80 -5.90 6.95
CA HIS A 68 2.17 -5.40 6.81
C HIS A 68 2.66 -5.53 5.35
N ASP A 69 3.79 -4.91 5.04
CA ASP A 69 4.36 -4.76 3.69
C ASP A 69 5.16 -5.99 3.19
N GLY A 70 5.37 -6.99 4.06
CA GLY A 70 5.82 -8.33 3.68
C GLY A 70 6.96 -8.90 4.53
N ASP A 71 7.73 -8.06 5.24
CA ASP A 71 8.92 -8.51 5.99
C ASP A 71 8.58 -9.24 7.31
N GLY A 72 7.32 -9.16 7.76
CA GLY A 72 6.75 -10.03 8.81
C GLY A 72 7.28 -9.84 10.24
N HIS A 73 8.39 -9.13 10.43
CA HIS A 73 9.02 -8.96 11.74
C HIS A 73 8.13 -8.21 12.73
N ILE A 74 7.50 -7.11 12.30
CA ILE A 74 6.56 -6.37 13.14
C ILE A 74 5.34 -7.20 13.54
N PHE A 75 4.91 -8.10 12.64
CA PHE A 75 3.81 -9.03 12.89
C PHE A 75 4.18 -10.06 13.94
N LYS A 76 5.37 -10.65 13.83
CA LYS A 76 5.87 -11.63 14.79
C LYS A 76 5.80 -11.09 16.23
N GLY A 77 6.36 -9.90 16.46
CA GLY A 77 6.35 -9.30 17.79
C GLY A 77 4.95 -8.91 18.29
N MET A 78 4.06 -8.44 17.42
CA MET A 78 2.67 -8.14 17.79
C MET A 78 1.89 -9.42 18.14
N SER A 79 2.06 -10.48 17.35
CA SER A 79 1.36 -11.75 17.52
C SER A 79 1.74 -12.43 18.83
N GLU A 80 3.04 -12.44 19.16
CA GLU A 80 3.54 -12.99 20.43
C GLU A 80 2.87 -12.31 21.64
N VAL A 81 2.81 -10.97 21.66
CA VAL A 81 2.16 -10.24 22.77
C VAL A 81 0.66 -10.49 22.81
N MET A 82 -0.01 -10.59 21.66
CA MET A 82 -1.46 -10.85 21.64
C MET A 82 -1.79 -12.27 22.13
N GLU A 83 -0.94 -13.25 21.84
CA GLU A 83 -1.04 -14.60 22.38
C GLU A 83 -0.76 -14.63 23.89
N GLU A 84 0.33 -14.01 24.35
CA GLU A 84 0.70 -13.93 25.77
C GLU A 84 -0.39 -13.26 26.62
N GLU A 85 -0.97 -12.15 26.15
CA GLU A 85 -1.88 -11.32 26.94
C GLU A 85 -3.36 -11.63 26.72
N THR A 86 -3.73 -12.19 25.56
CA THR A 86 -5.15 -12.41 25.19
C THR A 86 -5.49 -13.86 24.83
N GLY A 87 -4.52 -14.78 24.87
CA GLY A 87 -4.69 -16.19 24.56
C GLY A 87 -4.98 -16.50 23.08
N GLU A 88 -5.05 -15.49 22.20
CA GLU A 88 -5.17 -15.70 20.75
C GLU A 88 -4.13 -14.86 20.00
N PRO A 89 -3.36 -15.47 19.07
CA PRO A 89 -2.41 -14.75 18.25
C PRO A 89 -3.11 -13.85 17.22
N THR A 90 -2.43 -12.78 16.82
CA THR A 90 -2.85 -11.97 15.67
C THR A 90 -2.70 -12.77 14.39
N LYS A 91 -3.64 -12.63 13.45
CA LYS A 91 -3.53 -13.22 12.10
C LYS A 91 -2.88 -12.24 11.12
N SER A 92 -1.91 -12.72 10.35
CA SER A 92 -1.27 -11.93 9.29
C SER A 92 -2.20 -11.76 8.10
N LEU A 93 -2.18 -10.58 7.50
CA LEU A 93 -2.87 -10.23 6.27
C LEU A 93 -1.89 -9.59 5.30
N SER A 94 -2.09 -9.85 4.02
CA SER A 94 -1.26 -9.29 2.96
C SER A 94 -1.71 -7.89 2.55
N ASP A 95 -0.75 -7.00 2.31
CA ASP A 95 -1.03 -5.70 1.71
C ASP A 95 -1.30 -5.83 0.20
N ASN A 96 -2.52 -5.47 -0.20
CA ASN A 96 -2.95 -5.47 -1.59
C ASN A 96 -2.01 -4.70 -2.54
N ILE A 97 -1.42 -3.58 -2.10
CA ILE A 97 -0.61 -2.73 -2.98
C ILE A 97 0.75 -3.36 -3.25
N HIS A 98 1.38 -3.88 -2.20
CA HIS A 98 2.66 -4.58 -2.32
C HIS A 98 2.48 -5.88 -3.09
N LEU A 99 1.37 -6.59 -2.88
CA LEU A 99 1.01 -7.78 -3.64
C LEU A 99 0.79 -7.47 -5.14
N SER A 100 0.07 -6.40 -5.49
CA SER A 100 -0.06 -6.00 -6.90
C SER A 100 1.30 -5.65 -7.54
N ARG A 101 2.23 -5.07 -6.77
CA ARG A 101 3.59 -4.79 -7.26
C ARG A 101 4.41 -6.07 -7.42
N SER A 102 4.27 -7.04 -6.52
CA SER A 102 4.99 -8.32 -6.59
C SER A 102 4.53 -9.15 -7.80
N ILE A 103 3.24 -9.11 -8.17
CA ILE A 103 2.71 -9.75 -9.39
C ILE A 103 3.38 -9.21 -10.64
N ALA A 104 3.42 -7.88 -10.81
CA ALA A 104 4.10 -7.28 -11.98
C ALA A 104 5.59 -7.65 -12.02
N ARG A 105 6.26 -7.68 -10.86
CA ARG A 105 7.65 -8.15 -10.77
C ARG A 105 7.79 -9.63 -11.10
N ALA A 106 6.82 -10.46 -10.72
CA ALA A 106 6.80 -11.89 -11.03
C ALA A 106 6.74 -12.10 -12.54
N VAL A 107 5.88 -11.37 -13.26
CA VAL A 107 5.88 -11.37 -14.73
C VAL A 107 7.25 -11.02 -15.27
N THR A 108 7.86 -9.92 -14.82
CA THR A 108 9.18 -9.49 -15.32
C THR A 108 10.30 -10.49 -15.04
N LYS A 109 10.24 -11.23 -13.92
CA LYS A 109 11.26 -12.20 -13.51
C LYS A 109 11.02 -13.63 -14.02
N ALA A 110 9.78 -13.95 -14.38
CA ALA A 110 9.41 -15.26 -14.89
C ALA A 110 10.18 -15.63 -16.16
N THR A 111 10.38 -16.93 -16.30
CA THR A 111 11.04 -17.57 -17.44
C THR A 111 9.97 -17.86 -18.48
N TRP A 112 9.94 -17.03 -19.52
CA TRP A 112 9.03 -17.20 -20.64
C TRP A 112 9.77 -17.78 -21.82
N SER A 113 9.04 -18.40 -22.73
CA SER A 113 9.55 -18.85 -24.00
C SER A 113 10.19 -17.69 -24.78
N ALA A 114 11.18 -18.01 -25.62
CA ALA A 114 11.93 -17.01 -26.36
C ALA A 114 11.07 -16.21 -27.35
N HIS A 115 9.94 -16.79 -27.78
CA HIS A 115 9.05 -16.25 -28.80
C HIS A 115 7.75 -15.63 -28.24
N MET A 116 7.49 -15.75 -26.93
CA MET A 116 6.30 -15.18 -26.30
C MET A 116 6.16 -13.67 -26.54
N TRP A 117 7.25 -12.93 -26.37
CA TRP A 117 7.22 -11.46 -26.36
C TRP A 117 7.64 -10.90 -27.72
N PRO A 118 6.76 -10.12 -28.40
CA PRO A 118 7.12 -9.50 -29.66
C PRO A 118 8.14 -8.37 -29.46
N GLY A 119 9.02 -8.19 -30.46
CA GLY A 119 10.04 -7.14 -30.48
C GLY A 119 11.37 -7.65 -31.05
N LYS A 120 12.02 -6.80 -31.86
CA LYS A 120 13.33 -7.11 -32.47
C LYS A 120 14.42 -7.06 -31.41
N THR A 121 14.38 -6.05 -30.54
CA THR A 121 15.40 -5.86 -29.51
C THR A 121 14.96 -6.43 -28.16
N ARG A 122 15.94 -6.74 -27.29
CA ARG A 122 15.67 -7.13 -25.90
C ARG A 122 14.91 -6.04 -25.14
N ALA A 123 15.18 -4.77 -25.43
CA ALA A 123 14.53 -3.63 -24.79
C ALA A 123 13.03 -3.56 -25.15
N GLU A 124 12.69 -3.74 -26.43
CA GLU A 124 11.30 -3.80 -26.89
C GLU A 124 10.54 -4.96 -26.25
N ARG A 125 11.12 -6.17 -26.25
CA ARG A 125 10.50 -7.34 -25.60
C ARG A 125 10.29 -7.10 -24.10
N MET A 126 11.27 -6.50 -23.44
CA MET A 126 11.17 -6.13 -22.02
C MET A 126 10.09 -5.07 -21.75
N GLN A 127 9.92 -4.10 -22.66
CA GLN A 127 8.85 -3.11 -22.57
C GLN A 127 7.49 -3.80 -22.62
N VAL A 128 7.23 -4.65 -23.62
CA VAL A 128 5.96 -5.40 -23.74
C VAL A 128 5.72 -6.25 -22.49
N LYS A 129 6.73 -6.99 -22.04
CA LYS A 129 6.69 -7.79 -20.80
C LYS A 129 6.29 -6.96 -19.57
N ASN A 130 6.87 -5.77 -19.41
CA ASN A 130 6.52 -4.86 -18.31
C ASN A 130 5.09 -4.31 -18.44
N ARG A 131 4.62 -4.01 -19.66
CA ARG A 131 3.23 -3.58 -19.91
C ARG A 131 2.24 -4.70 -19.60
N PHE A 132 2.56 -5.93 -19.96
CA PHE A 132 1.77 -7.11 -19.61
C PHE A 132 1.63 -7.22 -18.09
N GLY A 133 2.73 -7.12 -17.34
CA GLY A 133 2.69 -7.17 -15.87
C GLY A 133 1.89 -6.03 -15.23
N ASP A 134 1.98 -4.83 -15.80
CA ASP A 134 1.21 -3.66 -15.35
C ASP A 134 -0.30 -3.82 -15.58
N ASP A 135 -0.70 -4.43 -16.70
CA ASP A 135 -2.09 -4.67 -17.05
C ASP A 135 -2.67 -5.86 -16.27
N LEU A 136 -1.93 -6.97 -16.18
CA LEU A 136 -2.34 -8.18 -15.46
C LEU A 136 -2.65 -7.87 -14.00
N LYS A 137 -1.77 -7.15 -13.27
CA LYS A 137 -2.05 -6.81 -11.86
C LYS A 137 -3.35 -6.01 -11.69
N LEU A 138 -3.72 -5.17 -12.67
CA LEU A 138 -4.95 -4.38 -12.62
C LEU A 138 -6.17 -5.25 -12.90
N ARG A 139 -6.04 -6.22 -13.79
CA ARG A 139 -7.08 -7.21 -14.04
C ARG A 139 -7.35 -8.05 -12.79
N LEU A 140 -6.30 -8.63 -12.21
CA LEU A 140 -6.43 -9.47 -11.02
C LEU A 140 -6.99 -8.70 -9.82
N GLU A 141 -6.57 -7.45 -9.62
CA GLU A 141 -7.16 -6.57 -8.58
C GLU A 141 -8.63 -6.28 -8.84
N ALA A 142 -9.01 -6.06 -10.11
CA ALA A 142 -10.39 -5.79 -10.46
C ALA A 142 -11.29 -7.02 -10.23
N GLU A 143 -10.85 -8.21 -10.65
CA GLU A 143 -11.56 -9.48 -10.41
C GLU A 143 -11.75 -9.70 -8.91
N HIS A 144 -10.66 -9.66 -8.14
CA HIS A 144 -10.73 -9.86 -6.70
C HIS A 144 -11.60 -8.81 -6.00
N ARG A 145 -11.56 -7.54 -6.42
CA ARG A 145 -12.45 -6.51 -5.87
C ARG A 145 -13.92 -6.82 -6.16
N GLN A 146 -14.28 -7.16 -7.40
CA GLN A 146 -15.66 -7.52 -7.74
C GLN A 146 -16.11 -8.77 -6.98
N ALA A 147 -15.22 -9.75 -6.78
CA ALA A 147 -15.52 -10.95 -6.03
C ALA A 147 -15.85 -10.63 -4.57
N ARG A 148 -15.07 -9.76 -3.92
CA ARG A 148 -15.35 -9.29 -2.56
C ARG A 148 -16.65 -8.49 -2.46
N GLU A 149 -16.94 -7.65 -3.45
CA GLU A 149 -18.20 -6.90 -3.48
C GLU A 149 -19.41 -7.81 -3.69
N LYS A 150 -19.30 -8.85 -4.53
CA LYS A 150 -20.38 -9.77 -4.88
C LYS A 150 -20.63 -10.87 -3.84
N TYR A 151 -19.56 -11.49 -3.33
CA TYR A 151 -19.65 -12.67 -2.46
C TYR A 151 -19.40 -12.35 -0.99
N GLY A 152 -18.82 -11.18 -0.67
CA GLY A 152 -18.64 -10.71 0.70
C GLY A 152 -17.81 -11.68 1.54
N LYS A 153 -18.45 -12.28 2.55
CA LYS A 153 -17.83 -13.23 3.49
C LYS A 153 -17.94 -14.70 3.04
N ASN A 154 -18.64 -14.99 1.94
CA ASN A 154 -18.78 -16.36 1.45
C ASN A 154 -17.48 -16.79 0.76
N LYS A 155 -16.60 -17.45 1.53
CA LYS A 155 -15.26 -17.87 1.11
C LYS A 155 -15.32 -18.88 -0.04
N GLU A 156 -16.09 -19.94 0.10
CA GLU A 156 -16.18 -21.03 -0.88
C GLU A 156 -16.61 -20.52 -2.27
N ARG A 157 -17.66 -19.68 -2.32
CA ARG A 157 -18.11 -19.10 -3.60
C ARG A 157 -17.10 -18.13 -4.20
N MET A 158 -16.32 -17.45 -3.37
CA MET A 158 -15.26 -16.56 -3.84
C MET A 158 -14.13 -17.38 -4.45
N GLU A 159 -13.66 -18.43 -3.77
CA GLU A 159 -12.61 -19.33 -4.25
C GLU A 159 -13.02 -20.00 -5.55
N GLU A 160 -14.24 -20.56 -5.62
CA GLU A 160 -14.76 -21.18 -6.84
C GLU A 160 -14.81 -20.19 -8.00
N ALA A 161 -15.28 -18.96 -7.76
CA ALA A 161 -15.35 -17.93 -8.78
C ALA A 161 -13.96 -17.46 -9.25
N MET A 162 -12.99 -17.35 -8.33
CA MET A 162 -11.63 -16.93 -8.66
C MET A 162 -10.85 -18.02 -9.39
N ASN A 163 -11.04 -19.30 -9.05
CA ASN A 163 -10.48 -20.42 -9.80
C ASN A 163 -10.97 -20.40 -11.26
N LYS A 164 -12.28 -20.26 -11.46
CA LYS A 164 -12.86 -20.11 -12.81
C LYS A 164 -12.34 -18.87 -13.54
N ALA A 165 -12.22 -17.75 -12.83
CA ALA A 165 -11.71 -16.51 -13.41
C ALA A 165 -10.24 -16.65 -13.85
N SER A 166 -9.41 -17.42 -13.14
CA SER A 166 -8.01 -17.67 -13.51
C SER A 166 -7.90 -18.29 -14.91
N ASP A 167 -8.68 -19.34 -15.19
CA ASP A 167 -8.68 -19.98 -16.52
C ASP A 167 -9.14 -19.02 -17.62
N ALA A 168 -10.21 -18.27 -17.35
CA ALA A 168 -10.69 -17.25 -18.28
C ALA A 168 -9.67 -16.14 -18.55
N ILE A 169 -8.87 -15.76 -17.54
CA ILE A 169 -7.81 -14.76 -17.69
C ILE A 169 -6.68 -15.29 -18.56
N VAL A 170 -6.26 -16.55 -18.39
CA VAL A 170 -5.22 -17.15 -19.23
C VAL A 170 -5.63 -17.10 -20.71
N ASN A 171 -6.80 -17.63 -21.06
CA ASN A 171 -7.28 -17.64 -22.45
C ASN A 171 -7.47 -16.21 -23.00
N CYS A 172 -7.99 -15.31 -22.17
CA CYS A 172 -8.16 -13.91 -22.53
C CYS A 172 -6.82 -13.22 -22.84
N TYR A 173 -5.78 -13.44 -22.03
CA TYR A 173 -4.49 -12.76 -22.19
C TYR A 173 -3.60 -13.38 -23.25
N LEU A 174 -3.65 -14.70 -23.41
CA LEU A 174 -2.76 -15.41 -24.32
C LEU A 174 -3.38 -15.54 -25.71
N ASP A 175 -4.62 -15.99 -25.79
CA ASP A 175 -5.30 -16.27 -27.07
C ASP A 175 -6.15 -15.10 -27.57
N GLY A 176 -6.46 -14.13 -26.69
CA GLY A 176 -7.48 -13.14 -26.99
C GLY A 176 -8.90 -13.74 -27.01
N ASP A 177 -9.05 -14.99 -26.57
CA ASP A 177 -10.34 -15.65 -26.50
C ASP A 177 -11.09 -15.22 -25.23
N HIS A 178 -12.27 -14.65 -25.44
CA HIS A 178 -13.15 -14.17 -24.38
C HIS A 178 -14.37 -15.06 -24.14
N THR A 179 -14.46 -16.24 -24.77
CA THR A 179 -15.57 -17.19 -24.57
C THR A 179 -15.79 -17.52 -23.09
N LEU A 180 -14.72 -17.87 -22.38
CA LEU A 180 -14.76 -18.15 -20.94
C LEU A 180 -15.02 -16.90 -20.08
N CYS A 181 -14.57 -15.73 -20.52
CA CYS A 181 -14.81 -14.48 -19.78
C CYS A 181 -16.31 -14.24 -19.56
N ARG A 182 -17.16 -14.57 -20.54
CA ARG A 182 -18.62 -14.36 -20.46
C ARG A 182 -19.27 -15.02 -19.24
N THR A 183 -18.77 -16.19 -18.82
CA THR A 183 -19.36 -16.99 -17.75
C THR A 183 -18.51 -17.01 -16.48
N GLN A 184 -17.19 -16.82 -16.59
CA GLN A 184 -16.25 -17.06 -15.51
C GLN A 184 -15.57 -15.79 -14.98
N SER A 185 -15.56 -14.69 -15.73
CA SER A 185 -14.99 -13.41 -15.27
C SER A 185 -16.04 -12.49 -14.66
N LEU A 186 -15.65 -11.70 -13.65
CA LEU A 186 -16.50 -10.69 -13.02
C LEU A 186 -16.31 -9.29 -13.62
N VAL A 187 -15.26 -9.08 -14.42
CA VAL A 187 -14.91 -7.76 -14.98
C VAL A 187 -14.84 -7.72 -16.51
N CYS A 188 -14.81 -8.87 -17.17
CA CYS A 188 -14.83 -8.99 -18.62
C CYS A 188 -15.99 -9.89 -19.04
N SER A 189 -16.90 -9.40 -19.88
CA SER A 189 -18.04 -10.17 -20.39
C SER A 189 -17.82 -10.73 -21.80
N GLY A 190 -16.67 -10.43 -22.43
CA GLY A 190 -16.32 -10.85 -23.80
C GLY A 190 -17.18 -10.26 -24.92
N SER A 191 -18.18 -9.44 -24.58
CA SER A 191 -19.12 -8.85 -25.54
C SER A 191 -19.26 -7.35 -25.27
N SER A 192 -20.06 -6.98 -24.27
CA SER A 192 -20.36 -5.59 -23.92
C SER A 192 -19.27 -4.90 -23.09
N LYS A 193 -18.44 -5.68 -22.39
CA LYS A 193 -17.34 -5.20 -21.54
C LYS A 193 -16.13 -6.09 -21.76
N VAL A 194 -15.36 -5.78 -22.79
CA VAL A 194 -14.07 -6.44 -23.05
C VAL A 194 -12.98 -5.74 -22.25
N TRP A 195 -12.07 -6.51 -21.68
CA TRP A 195 -10.90 -5.94 -21.02
C TRP A 195 -9.94 -5.33 -22.05
N GLY A 196 -9.81 -4.00 -22.04
CA GLY A 196 -9.19 -3.26 -23.14
C GLY A 196 -7.67 -3.11 -23.09
N PHE A 197 -6.92 -4.06 -22.54
CA PHE A 197 -5.43 -4.17 -22.52
C PHE A 197 -4.67 -2.83 -22.61
N SER A 198 -5.03 -1.85 -21.79
CA SER A 198 -4.82 -0.43 -22.15
C SER A 198 -3.37 0.05 -22.06
N PHE A 199 -2.48 -0.80 -21.55
CA PHE A 199 -1.05 -0.51 -21.41
C PHE A 199 -0.21 -1.08 -22.56
N PHE A 200 -0.77 -1.96 -23.38
CA PHE A 200 -0.05 -2.54 -24.51
C PHE A 200 0.23 -1.51 -25.59
N PRO A 201 1.42 -1.52 -26.20
CA PRO A 201 1.65 -0.77 -27.44
C PRO A 201 0.69 -1.27 -28.53
N HIS A 202 0.24 -0.36 -29.39
CA HIS A 202 -0.70 -0.69 -30.46
C HIS A 202 -0.16 -1.81 -31.36
N GLY A 203 -1.00 -2.82 -31.62
CA GLY A 203 -0.70 -3.97 -32.48
C GLY A 203 0.24 -5.03 -31.89
N THR A 204 0.60 -4.94 -30.60
CA THR A 204 1.52 -5.92 -29.97
C THR A 204 0.81 -7.07 -29.28
N LYS A 205 -0.48 -6.94 -28.95
CA LYS A 205 -1.22 -7.98 -28.22
C LYS A 205 -1.49 -9.19 -29.11
N GLU A 206 -1.71 -8.95 -30.39
CA GLU A 206 -1.99 -9.93 -31.44
C GLU A 206 -0.72 -10.69 -31.87
N LEU A 207 0.45 -10.16 -31.52
CA LEU A 207 1.77 -10.73 -31.84
C LEU A 207 2.36 -11.56 -30.70
N ILE A 208 1.65 -11.72 -29.58
CA ILE A 208 2.07 -12.61 -28.50
C ILE A 208 1.90 -14.04 -28.98
N CYS A 209 2.95 -14.86 -28.85
CA CYS A 209 2.95 -16.25 -29.30
C CYS A 209 3.37 -17.15 -28.12
N PRO A 210 2.44 -17.54 -27.24
CA PRO A 210 2.75 -18.32 -26.06
C PRO A 210 2.77 -19.83 -26.36
N ASP A 211 3.64 -20.56 -25.66
CA ASP A 211 3.60 -22.02 -25.60
C ASP A 211 2.86 -22.53 -24.34
N GLU A 212 2.80 -23.86 -24.14
CA GLU A 212 2.14 -24.43 -22.96
C GLU A 212 2.91 -24.13 -21.66
N ALA A 213 4.24 -23.98 -21.72
CA ALA A 213 5.03 -23.62 -20.54
C ALA A 213 4.71 -22.17 -20.11
N ASP A 214 4.53 -21.26 -21.07
CA ASP A 214 4.08 -19.89 -20.80
C ASP A 214 2.68 -19.85 -20.16
N ARG A 215 1.76 -20.74 -20.58
CA ARG A 215 0.43 -20.85 -19.96
C ARG A 215 0.54 -21.22 -18.49
N GLU A 216 1.38 -22.20 -18.17
CA GLU A 216 1.56 -22.67 -16.80
C GLU A 216 2.25 -21.64 -15.90
N GLU A 217 3.26 -20.94 -16.45
CA GLU A 217 3.90 -19.83 -15.76
C GLU A 217 2.90 -18.69 -15.49
N LEU A 218 2.02 -18.39 -16.44
CA LEU A 218 0.95 -17.40 -16.23
C LEU A 218 -0.03 -17.84 -15.15
N ARG A 219 -0.47 -19.10 -15.12
CA ARG A 219 -1.32 -19.65 -14.05
C ARG A 219 -0.66 -19.48 -12.68
N THR A 220 0.62 -19.84 -12.57
CA THR A 220 1.42 -19.66 -11.35
C THR A 220 1.44 -18.19 -10.89
N ILE A 221 1.58 -17.24 -11.82
CA ILE A 221 1.57 -15.81 -11.49
C ILE A 221 0.18 -15.32 -11.08
N ILE A 222 -0.88 -15.81 -11.73
CA ILE A 222 -2.27 -15.48 -11.38
C ILE A 222 -2.59 -16.00 -9.97
N GLY A 223 -2.11 -17.19 -9.62
CA GLY A 223 -2.30 -17.82 -8.31
C GLY A 223 -1.77 -16.96 -7.16
N LYS A 224 -0.68 -16.20 -7.39
CA LYS A 224 -0.17 -15.19 -6.43
C LYS A 224 -1.18 -14.10 -6.04
N ARG A 225 -2.36 -14.04 -6.66
CA ARG A 225 -3.47 -13.19 -6.26
C ARG A 225 -4.76 -13.94 -5.97
N LEU A 226 -5.06 -14.95 -6.79
CA LEU A 226 -6.38 -15.58 -6.85
C LEU A 226 -6.42 -16.95 -6.17
N ASP A 227 -5.29 -17.47 -5.69
CA ASP A 227 -5.28 -18.74 -4.95
C ASP A 227 -6.01 -18.61 -3.60
N PRO A 228 -6.66 -19.70 -3.12
CA PRO A 228 -7.41 -19.73 -1.86
C PRO A 228 -6.67 -19.12 -0.66
N GLU A 229 -5.40 -19.46 -0.47
CA GLU A 229 -4.58 -18.95 0.63
C GLU A 229 -4.39 -17.43 0.55
N VAL A 230 -4.19 -16.91 -0.66
CA VAL A 230 -4.00 -15.47 -0.91
C VAL A 230 -5.32 -14.72 -0.76
N LEU A 231 -6.44 -15.30 -1.20
CA LEU A 231 -7.77 -14.74 -1.00
C LEU A 231 -8.08 -14.58 0.49
N GLU A 232 -7.76 -15.58 1.31
CA GLU A 232 -7.91 -15.50 2.76
C GLU A 232 -7.00 -14.41 3.36
N ALA A 233 -5.73 -14.36 2.96
CA ALA A 233 -4.78 -13.34 3.40
C ALA A 233 -5.18 -11.91 2.98
N THR A 234 -6.02 -11.75 1.95
CA THR A 234 -6.43 -10.45 1.40
C THR A 234 -7.93 -10.17 1.52
N ARG A 235 -8.68 -10.98 2.27
CA ARG A 235 -10.14 -10.94 2.39
C ARG A 235 -10.75 -9.58 2.77
N PHE A 236 -10.05 -8.82 3.61
CA PHE A 236 -10.50 -7.48 4.02
C PHE A 236 -10.07 -6.36 3.06
N GLY A 237 -9.24 -6.69 2.07
CA GLY A 237 -8.56 -5.79 1.13
C GLY A 237 -8.02 -4.53 1.75
N LEU A 238 -7.30 -4.72 2.85
CA LEU A 238 -6.59 -3.67 3.54
C LEU A 238 -5.25 -3.38 2.83
N ASN A 239 -4.65 -2.26 3.19
CA ASN A 239 -3.35 -1.82 2.67
C ASN A 239 -2.62 -0.95 3.69
N THR A 240 -1.31 -0.78 3.48
CA THR A 240 -0.44 0.00 4.37
C THR A 240 -0.39 1.50 4.02
N ASN A 241 -1.07 1.96 2.96
CA ASN A 241 -1.09 3.37 2.53
C ASN A 241 -1.35 4.38 3.66
N ARG A 242 -2.20 4.03 4.63
CA ARG A 242 -2.48 4.93 5.76
C ARG A 242 -1.30 5.00 6.74
N ALA A 243 -0.63 3.88 6.99
CA ALA A 243 0.60 3.86 7.78
C ALA A 243 1.70 4.65 7.07
N GLU A 244 1.89 4.46 5.75
CA GLU A 244 2.80 5.27 4.95
C GLU A 244 2.46 6.77 5.00
N SER A 245 1.18 7.12 4.91
CA SER A 245 0.74 8.51 5.01
C SER A 245 1.03 9.10 6.38
N ALA A 246 0.88 8.33 7.46
CA ALA A 246 1.25 8.77 8.81
C ALA A 246 2.77 8.97 8.92
N ASN A 247 3.57 8.03 8.40
CA ASN A 247 5.02 8.13 8.37
C ASN A 247 5.54 9.35 7.59
N ARG A 248 4.89 9.69 6.47
CA ARG A 248 5.17 10.94 5.73
C ARG A 248 4.84 12.17 6.55
N GLN A 249 3.75 12.15 7.32
CA GLN A 249 3.39 13.26 8.21
C GLN A 249 4.41 13.41 9.35
N TYR A 250 4.86 12.31 9.95
CA TYR A 250 5.95 12.33 10.92
C TYR A 250 7.23 12.92 10.33
N SER A 251 7.60 12.52 9.11
CA SER A 251 8.79 13.05 8.43
C SER A 251 8.71 14.56 8.14
N LYS A 252 7.50 15.12 8.00
CA LYS A 252 7.31 16.58 7.88
C LYS A 252 7.45 17.29 9.23
N SER A 253 6.92 16.71 10.30
CA SER A 253 6.99 17.28 11.65
C SER A 253 8.34 17.09 12.33
N VAL A 254 9.08 16.05 11.92
CA VAL A 254 10.41 15.66 12.39
C VAL A 254 11.29 15.43 11.16
N PRO A 255 11.79 16.51 10.54
CA PRO A 255 12.58 16.39 9.32
C PRO A 255 13.97 15.84 9.63
N LYS A 256 14.50 14.99 8.73
CA LYS A 256 15.76 14.26 8.93
C LYS A 256 16.99 15.18 9.07
N ASN A 257 16.92 16.40 8.57
CA ASN A 257 17.99 17.40 8.66
C ASN A 257 17.96 18.21 9.96
N ARG A 258 17.07 17.89 10.91
CA ARG A 258 16.95 18.61 12.18
C ARG A 258 17.04 17.67 13.36
N THR A 259 17.97 17.95 14.25
CA THR A 259 18.12 17.26 15.53
C THR A 259 17.18 17.86 16.57
N LEU A 260 16.18 17.11 17.02
CA LEU A 260 15.19 17.55 18.02
C LEU A 260 15.44 16.92 19.39
N THR A 261 16.55 17.26 20.05
CA THR A 261 16.99 16.59 21.28
C THR A 261 16.02 16.71 22.46
N THR A 262 15.24 17.79 22.54
CA THR A 262 14.30 18.06 23.65
C THR A 262 12.84 17.95 23.24
N THR A 263 12.51 18.30 21.99
CA THR A 263 11.11 18.45 21.55
C THR A 263 10.60 17.32 20.66
N LEU A 264 11.42 16.30 20.33
CA LEU A 264 11.06 15.21 19.42
C LEU A 264 9.72 14.56 19.76
N ALA A 265 9.52 14.17 21.02
CA ALA A 265 8.28 13.52 21.47
C ALA A 265 7.06 14.43 21.27
N GLY A 266 7.19 15.73 21.54
CA GLY A 266 6.13 16.71 21.33
C GLY A 266 5.78 16.92 19.86
N HIS A 267 6.80 16.99 18.98
CA HIS A 267 6.58 17.06 17.53
C HIS A 267 5.87 15.81 17.01
N TYR A 268 6.29 14.63 17.48
CA TYR A 268 5.71 13.36 17.09
C TYR A 268 4.25 13.24 17.59
N ALA A 269 3.97 13.53 18.86
CA ALA A 269 2.61 13.54 19.41
C ALA A 269 1.69 14.55 18.69
N SER A 270 2.21 15.74 18.38
CA SER A 270 1.47 16.76 17.61
C SER A 270 1.12 16.28 16.20
N ALA A 271 2.00 15.52 15.56
CA ALA A 271 1.74 14.93 14.25
C ALA A 271 0.62 13.88 14.32
N VAL A 272 0.67 12.97 15.31
CA VAL A 272 -0.40 11.97 15.57
C VAL A 272 -1.74 12.67 15.81
N HIS A 273 -1.76 13.66 16.70
CA HIS A 273 -2.98 14.39 17.04
C HIS A 273 -3.59 15.08 15.82
N SER A 274 -2.75 15.68 14.96
CA SER A 274 -3.20 16.33 13.73
C SER A 274 -3.66 15.32 12.66
N ALA A 275 -3.02 14.14 12.58
CA ALA A 275 -3.43 13.07 11.68
C ALA A 275 -4.81 12.49 12.02
N ASN A 276 -5.16 12.47 13.32
CA ASN A 276 -6.43 11.96 13.84
C ASN A 276 -7.56 13.00 13.79
N ASN A 277 -7.26 14.26 14.11
CA ASN A 277 -8.29 15.30 14.28
C ASN A 277 -8.39 16.28 13.10
N GLY A 278 -7.41 16.30 12.18
CA GLY A 278 -7.25 17.39 11.21
C GLY A 278 -6.42 18.54 11.76
N THR A 279 -5.88 19.37 10.87
CA THR A 279 -4.90 20.40 11.24
C THR A 279 -5.54 21.49 12.11
N ALA A 280 -6.68 22.03 11.70
CA ALA A 280 -7.31 23.13 12.42
C ALA A 280 -7.81 22.72 13.80
N LEU A 281 -8.60 21.63 13.86
CA LEU A 281 -9.12 21.13 15.14
C LEU A 281 -7.97 20.76 16.09
N SER A 282 -6.89 20.17 15.58
CA SER A 282 -5.69 19.87 16.37
C SER A 282 -5.04 21.13 16.97
N ILE A 283 -4.95 22.22 16.19
CA ILE A 283 -4.41 23.49 16.70
C ILE A 283 -5.31 24.07 17.79
N LEU A 284 -6.62 24.09 17.57
CA LEU A 284 -7.60 24.63 18.53
C LEU A 284 -7.56 23.86 19.86
N MET A 285 -7.63 22.53 19.81
CA MET A 285 -7.60 21.68 21.01
C MET A 285 -6.28 21.82 21.79
N LYS A 286 -5.13 21.85 21.10
CA LYS A 286 -3.83 22.04 21.75
C LYS A 286 -3.71 23.40 22.43
N ARG A 287 -4.22 24.46 21.79
CA ARG A 287 -4.22 25.81 22.37
C ARG A 287 -5.13 25.91 23.59
N GLN A 288 -6.31 25.29 23.52
CA GLN A 288 -7.21 25.19 24.66
C GLN A 288 -6.54 24.44 25.83
N ALA A 289 -5.91 23.30 25.55
CA ALA A 289 -5.18 22.51 26.55
C ALA A 289 -3.98 23.27 27.16
N ALA A 290 -3.35 24.16 26.40
CA ALA A 290 -2.27 25.04 26.87
C ALA A 290 -2.77 26.29 27.60
N GLY A 291 -4.08 26.43 27.86
CA GLY A 291 -4.65 27.60 28.54
C GLY A 291 -4.67 28.88 27.70
N ILE A 292 -4.47 28.79 26.39
CA ILE A 292 -4.40 29.93 25.46
C ILE A 292 -5.42 29.81 24.31
N PRO A 293 -6.72 29.62 24.62
CA PRO A 293 -7.76 29.42 23.61
C PRO A 293 -7.84 30.61 22.66
N LEU A 294 -8.13 30.34 21.38
CA LEU A 294 -8.44 31.41 20.43
C LEU A 294 -9.91 31.81 20.60
N SER A 295 -10.18 33.12 20.55
CA SER A 295 -11.56 33.61 20.52
C SER A 295 -12.31 33.00 19.31
N PRO A 296 -13.52 32.45 19.49
CA PRO A 296 -14.28 31.78 18.43
C PRO A 296 -14.53 32.63 17.18
N ARG A 297 -14.53 33.96 17.33
CA ARG A 297 -14.73 34.94 16.24
C ARG A 297 -13.43 35.56 15.73
N SER A 298 -12.27 35.11 16.21
CA SER A 298 -10.99 35.65 15.76
C SER A 298 -10.71 35.31 14.29
N PRO A 299 -10.00 36.19 13.55
CA PRO A 299 -9.56 35.91 12.18
C PRO A 299 -8.78 34.59 12.07
N ALA A 300 -8.00 34.25 13.10
CA ALA A 300 -7.25 32.99 13.17
C ALA A 300 -8.18 31.75 13.15
N VAL A 301 -9.27 31.76 13.93
CA VAL A 301 -10.24 30.65 13.92
C VAL A 301 -10.94 30.56 12.56
N THR A 302 -11.29 31.69 11.95
CA THR A 302 -11.87 31.72 10.61
C THR A 302 -10.94 31.13 9.55
N ALA A 303 -9.65 31.51 9.57
CA ALA A 303 -8.64 30.95 8.67
C ALA A 303 -8.47 29.44 8.86
N LEU A 304 -8.40 28.98 10.12
CA LEU A 304 -8.31 27.55 10.45
C LEU A 304 -9.53 26.77 9.92
N ARG A 305 -10.74 27.30 10.08
CA ARG A 305 -11.96 26.68 9.51
C ARG A 305 -11.94 26.64 7.99
N ALA A 306 -11.45 27.69 7.34
CA ALA A 306 -11.31 27.74 5.89
C ALA A 306 -10.31 26.67 5.38
N MET A 307 -9.18 26.47 6.08
CA MET A 307 -8.21 25.42 5.76
C MET A 307 -8.84 24.03 5.82
N ASP A 308 -9.59 23.72 6.88
CA ASP A 308 -10.27 22.41 7.02
C ASP A 308 -11.35 22.21 5.93
N LYS A 309 -12.07 23.27 5.56
CA LYS A 309 -13.05 23.22 4.45
C LYS A 309 -12.37 22.88 3.13
N ILE A 310 -11.24 23.54 2.82
CA ILE A 310 -10.46 23.28 1.60
C ILE A 310 -9.90 21.85 1.63
N GLU A 311 -9.37 21.38 2.75
CA GLU A 311 -8.81 20.04 2.86
C GLU A 311 -9.90 18.97 2.69
N THR A 312 -11.06 19.16 3.32
CA THR A 312 -12.22 18.28 3.20
C THR A 312 -12.72 18.22 1.76
N TYR A 313 -12.86 19.38 1.10
CA TYR A 313 -13.21 19.48 -0.31
C TYR A 313 -12.21 18.73 -1.19
N LYS A 314 -10.90 18.98 -1.05
CA LYS A 314 -9.86 18.28 -1.83
C LYS A 314 -9.91 16.76 -1.63
N ARG A 315 -10.13 16.31 -0.39
CA ARG A 315 -10.27 14.87 -0.08
C ARG A 315 -11.51 14.25 -0.74
N ALA A 316 -12.64 14.96 -0.74
CA ALA A 316 -13.87 14.52 -1.41
C ALA A 316 -13.68 14.49 -2.93
N TYR A 317 -13.18 15.59 -3.50
CA TYR A 317 -12.88 15.73 -4.92
C TYR A 317 -11.96 14.63 -5.46
N HIS A 318 -10.92 14.24 -4.71
CA HIS A 318 -10.04 13.14 -5.11
C HIS A 318 -10.68 11.74 -5.03
N LYS A 319 -11.82 11.58 -4.36
CA LYS A 319 -12.57 10.33 -4.29
C LYS A 319 -13.66 10.21 -5.35
N GLU A 320 -14.03 11.31 -6.01
CA GLU A 320 -15.07 11.32 -7.04
C GLU A 320 -14.77 10.31 -8.16
N PRO A 321 -15.78 9.53 -8.60
CA PRO A 321 -15.61 8.55 -9.68
C PRO A 321 -15.09 9.17 -10.97
N ALA A 322 -15.61 10.34 -11.36
CA ALA A 322 -15.18 11.06 -12.55
C ALA A 322 -13.68 11.42 -12.48
N ARG A 323 -13.21 11.88 -11.32
CA ARG A 323 -11.79 12.20 -11.12
C ARG A 323 -10.89 10.97 -11.16
N ARG A 324 -11.35 9.84 -10.61
CA ARG A 324 -10.64 8.55 -10.70
C ARG A 324 -10.56 8.06 -12.14
N SER A 325 -11.66 8.14 -12.88
CA SER A 325 -11.73 7.79 -14.30
C SER A 325 -10.76 8.64 -15.12
N ARG A 326 -10.81 9.98 -14.97
CA ARG A 326 -9.89 10.91 -15.64
C ARG A 326 -8.43 10.62 -15.35
N ARG A 327 -8.08 10.29 -14.10
CA ARG A 327 -6.71 9.89 -13.74
C ARG A 327 -6.27 8.61 -14.43
N LYS A 328 -7.16 7.61 -14.53
CA LYS A 328 -6.89 6.36 -15.25
C LYS A 328 -6.64 6.66 -16.74
N THR A 329 -7.51 7.44 -17.37
CA THR A 329 -7.38 7.83 -18.78
C THR A 329 -6.08 8.61 -19.03
N ASN A 330 -5.75 9.58 -18.17
CA ASN A 330 -4.51 10.34 -18.31
C ASN A 330 -3.27 9.44 -18.20
N ARG A 331 -3.27 8.49 -17.28
CA ARG A 331 -2.16 7.54 -17.14
C ARG A 331 -2.00 6.65 -18.38
N VAL A 332 -3.10 6.22 -18.99
CA VAL A 332 -3.06 5.48 -20.26
C VAL A 332 -2.47 6.36 -21.36
N LYS A 333 -2.92 7.62 -21.48
CA LYS A 333 -2.37 8.59 -22.45
C LYS A 333 -0.87 8.81 -22.26
N GLU A 334 -0.42 9.03 -21.02
CA GLU A 334 1.01 9.19 -20.70
C GLU A 334 1.85 7.99 -21.18
N PHE A 335 1.33 6.77 -21.03
CA PHE A 335 2.02 5.58 -21.53
C PHE A 335 1.99 5.44 -23.04
N GLN A 336 0.89 5.84 -23.70
CA GLN A 336 0.79 5.85 -25.15
C GLN A 336 1.79 6.85 -25.75
N THR A 337 1.81 8.09 -25.25
CA THR A 337 2.79 9.11 -25.65
C THR A 337 4.23 8.63 -25.44
N TYR A 338 4.53 8.03 -24.29
CA TYR A 338 5.85 7.46 -24.05
C TYR A 338 6.21 6.37 -25.09
N ASN A 339 5.26 5.49 -25.44
CA ASN A 339 5.50 4.45 -26.42
C ASN A 339 5.70 5.04 -27.83
N GLU A 340 4.98 6.11 -28.19
CA GLU A 340 5.15 6.86 -29.45
C GLU A 340 6.53 7.54 -29.51
N ASP A 341 6.93 8.24 -28.45
CA ASP A 341 8.23 8.89 -28.34
C ASP A 341 9.40 7.89 -28.50
N GLN A 342 9.28 6.71 -27.88
CA GLN A 342 10.28 5.64 -28.04
C GLN A 342 10.34 5.15 -29.49
N ARG A 343 9.18 4.92 -30.13
CA ARG A 343 9.13 4.52 -31.56
C ARG A 343 9.79 5.57 -32.45
N HIS A 344 9.53 6.86 -32.23
CA HIS A 344 10.15 7.94 -32.99
C HIS A 344 11.68 7.97 -32.85
N ARG A 345 12.20 7.78 -31.63
CA ARG A 345 13.65 7.70 -31.39
C ARG A 345 14.29 6.52 -32.12
N THR A 346 13.69 5.33 -32.02
CA THR A 346 14.20 4.14 -32.71
C THR A 346 14.19 4.29 -34.24
N LEU A 347 13.19 4.99 -34.81
CA LEU A 347 13.14 5.28 -36.25
C LEU A 347 14.19 6.32 -36.69
N GLN A 348 14.55 7.25 -35.81
CA GLN A 348 15.61 8.23 -36.07
C GLN A 348 17.01 7.61 -35.99
N GLU A 349 17.24 6.65 -35.10
CA GLU A 349 18.52 5.92 -34.97
C GLU A 349 18.76 4.90 -36.10
N GLN A 350 17.74 4.59 -36.91
CA GLN A 350 17.81 3.69 -38.06
C GLN A 350 17.98 4.40 -39.41
N ARG A 351 17.99 5.75 -39.41
CA ARG A 351 18.29 6.59 -40.57
C ARG A 351 19.71 7.14 -40.44
#